data_AF-A0A7V0V8R9-F1
#
_entry.id   AF-A0A7V0V8R9-F1
#
_cell.length_a   1.000
_cell.length_b   1.000
_cell.length_c   1.000
_cell.angle_alpha   90.00
_cell.angle_beta   90.00
_cell.angle_gamma   90.00
#
_symmetry.space_group_name_H-M   'P 1'
#
loop_
_entity.id
_entity.type
_entity.pdbx_description
1 polymer ?
#
loop_
_entity_poly.entity_id
_entity_poly.type
_entity_poly.pdbx_seq_one_letter_code
_entity_poly.pdbx_strand_id
1 'polypeptide(L)'
;FNGKADKNGFPAGSRKDKKAKIYPYKIVKQISAVDPKTQKPVNGAATVFAKTGNFALAVEALAKFTGMPKAPQWIKVEGKKIEQLNHSIQRKGLNCNDCHSKNGLMNFRELGYSNKEIEKLTSPK
;
A
#
# COMPACT_ATOMS: atom_id res chain seq x y z
N PHE A 1 -6.22 -6.86 -10.56
CA PHE A 1 -4.81 -7.27 -10.58
C PHE A 1 -4.58 -8.32 -11.64
N ASN A 2 -3.62 -8.09 -12.53
CA ASN A 2 -3.26 -8.95 -13.66
C ASN A 2 -1.87 -9.59 -13.51
N GLY A 3 -1.30 -9.62 -12.30
CA GLY A 3 0.04 -10.12 -12.04
C GLY A 3 1.16 -9.09 -12.20
N LYS A 4 0.85 -7.83 -12.54
CA LYS A 4 1.83 -6.75 -12.71
C LYS A 4 1.54 -5.57 -11.77
N ALA A 5 2.58 -4.83 -11.43
CA ALA A 5 2.46 -3.53 -10.77
C ALA A 5 2.43 -2.39 -11.80
N ASP A 6 1.78 -1.29 -11.45
CA ASP A 6 1.85 -0.04 -12.20
C ASP A 6 3.16 0.71 -11.92
N LYS A 7 3.34 1.88 -12.54
CA LYS A 7 4.54 2.71 -12.39
C LYS A 7 4.82 3.17 -10.95
N ASN A 8 3.80 3.14 -10.08
CA ASN A 8 3.88 3.55 -8.68
C ASN A 8 3.99 2.32 -7.74
N GLY A 9 4.10 1.11 -8.28
CA GLY A 9 4.16 -0.12 -7.50
C GLY A 9 2.80 -0.63 -7.02
N PHE A 10 1.68 -0.07 -7.50
CA PHE A 10 0.33 -0.53 -7.14
C PHE A 10 -0.18 -1.64 -8.06
N PRO A 11 -1.12 -2.49 -7.62
CA PRO A 11 -1.62 -3.60 -8.42
C PRO A 11 -2.27 -3.12 -9.73
N ALA A 12 -1.70 -3.50 -10.88
CA ALA A 12 -2.23 -3.12 -12.18
C ALA A 12 -3.41 -4.01 -12.60
N GLY A 13 -4.35 -3.44 -13.34
CA GLY A 13 -5.46 -4.16 -13.94
C GLY A 13 -6.71 -3.29 -14.00
N SER A 14 -7.68 -3.71 -14.79
CA SER A 14 -8.98 -3.05 -14.91
C SER A 14 -10.04 -4.06 -15.26
N ARG A 15 -11.31 -3.64 -15.23
CA ARG A 15 -12.43 -4.49 -15.66
C ARG A 15 -12.36 -4.91 -17.13
N LYS A 16 -11.69 -4.12 -17.98
CA LYS A 16 -11.48 -4.44 -19.41
C LYS A 16 -10.31 -5.40 -19.63
N ASP A 17 -9.46 -5.58 -18.64
CA ASP A 17 -8.33 -6.49 -18.70
C ASP A 17 -8.79 -7.92 -18.41
N LYS A 18 -8.85 -8.75 -19.45
CA LYS A 18 -9.29 -10.15 -19.35
C LYS A 18 -8.38 -11.03 -18.47
N LYS A 19 -7.14 -10.58 -18.19
CA LYS A 19 -6.22 -11.28 -17.27
C LYS A 19 -6.39 -10.82 -15.83
N ALA A 20 -7.12 -9.72 -15.60
CA ALA A 20 -7.30 -9.18 -14.28
C ALA A 20 -8.40 -9.90 -13.51
N LYS A 21 -8.14 -10.15 -12.22
CA LYS A 21 -9.17 -10.50 -11.22
C LYS A 21 -9.13 -9.51 -10.07
N ILE A 22 -10.19 -9.49 -9.27
CA ILE A 22 -10.26 -8.74 -8.02
C ILE A 22 -9.51 -9.55 -6.96
N TYR A 23 -8.62 -8.88 -6.21
CA TYR A 23 -7.84 -9.49 -5.13
C TYR A 23 -7.93 -8.60 -3.88
N PRO A 24 -7.86 -9.19 -2.68
CA PRO A 24 -7.81 -8.44 -1.44
C PRO A 24 -6.40 -7.89 -1.17
N TYR A 25 -6.34 -6.68 -0.62
CA TYR A 25 -5.09 -6.02 -0.26
C TYR A 25 -5.19 -5.33 1.10
N LYS A 26 -4.07 -5.30 1.82
CA LYS A 26 -3.85 -4.44 2.98
C LYS A 26 -3.23 -3.14 2.52
N ILE A 27 -3.83 -2.01 2.90
CA ILE A 27 -3.25 -0.70 2.71
C ILE A 27 -2.52 -0.32 4.01
N VAL A 28 -1.23 -0.05 3.90
CA VAL A 28 -0.38 0.36 5.02
C VAL A 28 0.00 1.82 4.81
N LYS A 29 -0.33 2.68 5.78
CA LYS A 29 0.21 4.04 5.82
C LYS A 29 1.71 3.91 6.08
N GLN A 30 2.51 4.45 5.17
CA GLN A 30 3.96 4.42 5.26
C GLN A 30 4.46 5.84 5.42
N ILE A 31 5.41 6.04 6.34
CA ILE A 31 6.17 7.28 6.43
C ILE A 31 7.61 6.89 6.09
N SER A 32 8.14 7.53 5.06
CA SER A 32 9.50 7.30 4.58
C SER A 32 10.34 8.55 4.82
N ALA A 33 11.61 8.35 5.16
CA ALA A 33 12.61 9.41 5.10
C ALA A 33 13.25 9.39 3.71
N VAL A 34 13.27 10.54 3.03
CA VAL A 34 13.87 10.66 1.70
C VAL A 34 14.75 11.88 1.62
N ASP A 35 15.76 11.83 0.76
CA ASP A 35 16.58 12.99 0.41
C ASP A 35 15.70 13.99 -0.38
N PRO A 36 15.61 15.27 0.04
CA PRO A 36 14.69 16.22 -0.57
C PRO A 36 15.02 16.56 -2.04
N LYS A 37 16.27 16.39 -2.47
CA LYS A 37 16.71 16.71 -3.83
C LYS A 37 16.48 15.55 -4.79
N THR A 38 16.81 14.34 -4.37
CA THR A 38 16.80 13.15 -5.24
C THR A 38 15.58 12.27 -5.03
N GLN A 39 14.81 12.49 -3.96
CA GLN A 39 13.67 11.67 -3.54
C GLN A 39 14.04 10.20 -3.27
N LYS A 40 15.33 9.88 -3.10
CA LYS A 40 15.80 8.55 -2.75
C LYS A 40 15.63 8.30 -1.25
N PRO A 41 15.32 7.05 -0.82
CA PRO A 41 15.22 6.72 0.59
C PRO A 41 16.51 7.01 1.37
N VAL A 42 16.36 7.55 2.58
CA VAL A 42 17.43 7.72 3.56
C VAL A 42 17.23 6.72 4.69
N ASN A 43 18.27 5.94 4.96
CA ASN A 43 18.26 4.95 6.03
C ASN A 43 18.91 5.50 7.29
N GLY A 44 18.53 4.94 8.44
CA GLY A 44 19.18 5.17 9.73
C GLY A 44 19.58 3.85 10.38
N ALA A 45 20.48 3.91 11.35
CA ALA A 45 20.90 2.75 12.14
C ALA A 45 19.72 2.24 12.98
N ALA A 46 19.18 1.07 12.61
CA ALA A 46 17.98 0.50 13.23
C ALA A 46 18.12 0.32 14.76
N THR A 47 19.31 -0.08 15.23
CA THR A 47 19.60 -0.28 16.65
C THR A 47 19.58 1.03 17.45
N VAL A 48 20.05 2.14 16.86
CA VAL A 48 20.01 3.46 17.49
C VAL A 48 18.57 3.97 17.54
N PHE A 49 17.83 3.83 16.44
CA PHE A 49 16.42 4.20 16.42
C PHE A 49 15.60 3.40 17.45
N ALA A 50 15.81 2.09 17.53
CA ALA A 50 15.10 1.23 18.48
C ALA A 50 15.35 1.62 19.95
N LYS A 51 16.55 2.12 20.28
CA LYS A 51 16.90 2.56 21.63
C LYS A 51 16.42 3.98 21.96
N THR A 52 16.34 4.86 20.97
CA THR A 52 16.16 6.31 21.20
C THR A 52 14.83 6.87 20.70
N GLY A 53 14.16 6.18 19.77
CA GLY A 53 13.02 6.73 19.03
C GLY A 53 13.37 7.92 18.12
N ASN A 54 14.64 8.32 18.00
CA ASN A 54 15.05 9.51 17.27
C ASN A 54 15.73 9.14 15.94
N PHE A 55 15.03 9.41 14.83
CA PHE A 55 15.53 9.06 13.51
C PHE A 55 16.73 9.93 13.08
N ALA A 56 16.83 11.18 13.52
CA ALA A 56 17.99 12.02 13.21
C ALA A 56 19.29 11.42 13.79
N LEU A 57 19.24 10.99 15.06
CA LEU A 57 20.36 10.29 15.69
C LEU A 57 20.71 8.98 14.97
N ALA A 58 19.69 8.25 14.49
CA ALA A 58 19.91 7.02 13.73
C ALA A 58 20.62 7.28 12.38
N VAL A 59 20.26 8.35 11.67
CA VAL A 59 20.91 8.74 10.40
C VAL A 59 22.35 9.18 10.63
N GLU A 60 22.61 9.98 11.67
CA GLU A 60 23.96 10.39 12.04
C GLU A 60 24.84 9.20 12.42
N ALA A 61 24.31 8.29 13.25
CA ALA A 61 25.03 7.09 13.65
C ALA A 61 25.36 6.20 12.46
N LEU A 62 24.43 6.03 11.50
CA LEU A 62 24.69 5.27 10.29
C LEU A 62 25.76 5.93 9.43
N ALA A 63 25.69 7.25 9.23
CA ALA A 63 26.69 7.99 8.47
C ALA A 63 28.10 7.85 9.05
N LYS A 64 28.22 7.93 10.38
CA LYS A 64 29.49 7.69 11.08
C LYS A 64 29.99 6.26 10.88
N PHE A 65 29.09 5.28 11.01
CA PHE A 65 29.43 3.86 10.85
C PHE A 65 29.89 3.52 9.42
N THR A 66 29.29 4.14 8.41
CA THR A 66 29.63 3.93 7.00
C THR A 66 30.76 4.83 6.50
N GLY A 67 31.35 5.67 7.37
CA GLY A 67 32.43 6.58 7.00
C GLY A 67 32.00 7.73 6.08
N MET A 68 30.70 8.07 6.05
CA MET A 68 30.23 9.21 5.28
C MET A 68 30.73 10.53 5.90
N PRO A 69 31.22 11.49 5.09
CA PRO A 69 31.73 12.77 5.61
C PRO A 69 30.69 13.58 6.37
N LYS A 70 29.40 13.41 6.01
CA LYS A 70 28.26 14.07 6.65
C LYS A 70 27.03 13.20 6.56
N ALA A 71 26.19 13.27 7.59
CA ALA A 71 24.87 12.66 7.58
C ALA A 71 23.97 13.27 6.48
N PRO A 72 23.26 12.44 5.69
CA PRO A 72 22.38 12.94 4.65
C PRO A 72 21.23 13.76 5.24
N GLN A 73 20.81 14.79 4.49
CA GLN A 73 19.58 15.52 4.79
C GLN A 73 18.37 14.67 4.41
N TRP A 74 17.27 14.82 5.14
CA TRP A 74 16.05 14.07 4.86
C TRP A 74 14.80 14.85 5.25
N ILE A 75 13.70 14.52 4.59
CA ILE A 75 12.35 14.95 4.94
C ILE A 75 11.45 13.73 5.15
N LYS A 76 10.39 13.89 5.93
CA LYS A 76 9.33 12.89 6.05
C LYS A 76 8.39 13.02 4.86
N VAL A 77 8.14 11.91 4.18
CA VAL A 77 7.10 11.81 3.15
C VAL A 77 6.10 10.75 3.57
N GLU A 78 4.83 11.14 3.60
CA GLU A 78 3.74 10.20 3.79
C GLU A 78 3.39 9.52 2.46
N GLY A 79 3.18 8.21 2.53
CA GLY A 79 2.79 7.39 1.40
C GLY A 79 1.91 6.24 1.82
N LYS A 80 1.58 5.40 0.85
CA LYS A 80 0.83 4.17 1.08
C LYS A 80 1.58 3.02 0.43
N LYS A 81 1.66 1.91 1.14
CA LYS A 81 2.10 0.62 0.61
C LYS A 81 0.89 -0.29 0.50
N ILE A 82 0.82 -1.05 -0.59
CA ILE A 82 -0.24 -2.04 -0.80
C ILE A 82 0.40 -3.42 -0.72
N GLU A 83 -0.11 -4.27 0.17
CA GLU A 83 0.36 -5.64 0.35
C GLU A 83 -0.78 -6.62 0.03
N GLN A 84 -0.50 -7.61 -0.82
CA GLN A 84 -1.50 -8.60 -1.18
C GLN A 84 -1.77 -9.55 -0.01
N LEU A 85 -3.05 -9.81 0.28
CA LEU A 85 -3.45 -10.75 1.31
C LEU A 85 -3.51 -12.16 0.70
N ASN A 86 -2.52 -13.00 1.04
CA ASN A 86 -2.38 -14.36 0.51
C ASN A 86 -2.33 -15.47 1.59
N HIS A 87 -2.36 -15.10 2.88
CA HIS A 87 -2.28 -16.01 4.01
C HIS A 87 -3.44 -15.76 4.98
N SER A 88 -3.56 -16.58 6.03
CA SER A 88 -4.66 -16.53 7.02
C SER A 88 -6.05 -16.83 6.43
N ILE A 89 -6.11 -17.81 5.52
CA ILE A 89 -7.35 -18.26 4.90
C ILE A 89 -8.25 -18.90 5.97
N GLN A 90 -9.48 -18.39 6.09
CA GLN A 90 -10.52 -19.03 6.87
C GLN A 90 -11.32 -19.97 5.97
N ARG A 91 -11.76 -21.13 6.49
CA ARG A 91 -12.65 -22.05 5.77
C ARG A 91 -14.11 -21.56 5.72
N LYS A 92 -14.30 -20.24 5.78
CA LYS A 92 -15.57 -19.52 5.69
C LYS A 92 -15.45 -18.51 4.57
N GLY A 93 -16.21 -18.72 3.50
CA GLY A 93 -16.29 -17.80 2.37
C GLY A 93 -17.15 -16.57 2.67
N LEU A 94 -17.03 -15.56 1.81
CA LEU A 94 -17.98 -14.45 1.75
C LEU A 94 -19.30 -14.92 1.16
N ASN A 95 -20.40 -14.47 1.74
CA ASN A 95 -21.75 -14.67 1.22
C ASN A 95 -22.08 -13.61 0.16
N CYS A 96 -23.15 -13.85 -0.60
CA CYS A 96 -23.61 -12.90 -1.63
C CYS A 96 -23.81 -11.48 -1.06
N ASN A 97 -24.45 -11.37 0.11
CA ASN A 97 -24.77 -10.07 0.71
C ASN A 97 -23.55 -9.30 1.24
N ASP A 98 -22.43 -9.99 1.50
CA ASP A 98 -21.19 -9.33 1.92
C ASP A 98 -20.65 -8.43 0.80
N CYS A 99 -20.90 -8.79 -0.46
CA CYS A 99 -20.50 -8.02 -1.64
C CYS A 99 -21.65 -7.20 -2.24
N HIS A 100 -22.87 -7.75 -2.25
CA HIS A 100 -24.03 -7.24 -3.01
C HIS A 100 -25.01 -6.40 -2.18
N SER A 101 -24.58 -5.87 -1.03
CA SER A 101 -25.36 -4.90 -0.27
C SER A 101 -24.93 -3.47 -0.59
N LYS A 102 -25.80 -2.48 -0.32
CA LYS A 102 -25.47 -1.04 -0.52
C LYS A 102 -24.18 -0.62 0.20
N ASN A 103 -23.88 -1.25 1.34
CA ASN A 103 -22.69 -1.01 2.15
C ASN A 103 -21.76 -2.24 2.18
N GLY A 104 -21.78 -3.06 1.13
CA GLY A 104 -20.96 -4.26 1.02
C GLY A 104 -19.46 -3.95 0.86
N LEU A 105 -18.65 -5.00 0.86
CA LEU A 105 -17.18 -4.93 0.74
C LEU A 105 -16.70 -4.33 -0.58
N MET A 106 -17.54 -4.34 -1.61
CA MET A 106 -17.15 -4.00 -2.97
C MET A 106 -17.45 -2.54 -3.31
N ASN A 107 -16.39 -1.74 -3.48
CA ASN A 107 -16.53 -0.43 -4.13
C ASN A 107 -16.60 -0.59 -5.65
N PHE A 108 -17.79 -0.97 -6.15
CA PHE A 108 -18.02 -1.23 -7.56
C PHE A 108 -17.72 -0.02 -8.47
N ARG A 109 -17.92 1.21 -7.97
CA ARG A 109 -17.61 2.43 -8.73
C ARG A 109 -16.10 2.52 -9.02
N GLU A 110 -15.27 2.38 -7.99
CA GLU A 110 -13.80 2.40 -8.13
C GLU A 110 -13.28 1.22 -8.95
N LEU A 111 -14.01 0.10 -8.98
CA LEU A 111 -13.69 -1.05 -9.83
C LEU A 111 -14.10 -0.87 -11.31
N GLY A 112 -14.75 0.25 -11.66
CA GLY A 112 -15.15 0.58 -13.02
C GLY A 112 -16.45 -0.06 -13.49
N TYR A 113 -17.38 -0.35 -12.57
CA TYR A 113 -18.76 -0.72 -12.92
C TYR A 113 -19.59 0.53 -13.23
N SER A 114 -20.51 0.42 -14.19
CA SER A 114 -21.44 1.50 -14.51
C SER A 114 -22.53 1.65 -13.44
N ASN A 115 -23.12 2.83 -13.32
CA ASN A 115 -24.19 3.08 -12.32
C ASN A 115 -25.34 2.06 -12.45
N LYS A 116 -25.75 1.71 -13.68
CA LYS A 116 -26.80 0.70 -13.95
C LYS A 116 -26.41 -0.69 -13.44
N GLU A 117 -25.13 -1.06 -13.57
CA GLU A 117 -24.65 -2.34 -13.05
C GLU A 117 -24.58 -2.32 -11.53
N ILE A 118 -24.11 -1.23 -10.92
CA ILE A 118 -24.05 -1.07 -9.46
C ILE A 118 -25.45 -1.22 -8.86
N GLU A 119 -26.45 -0.54 -9.44
CA GLU A 119 -27.84 -0.64 -9.01
C GLU A 119 -28.35 -2.07 -9.08
N LYS A 120 -28.09 -2.77 -10.20
CA LYS A 120 -28.46 -4.18 -10.34
C LYS A 120 -27.73 -5.10 -9.35
N LEU A 121 -26.47 -4.81 -9.05
CA LEU A 121 -25.61 -5.62 -8.19
C LEU A 121 -25.86 -5.36 -6.70
N THR A 122 -26.54 -4.28 -6.33
CA THR A 122 -26.77 -3.89 -4.93
C THR A 122 -28.25 -3.78 -4.56
N SER A 123 -29.15 -3.93 -5.53
CA SER A 123 -30.59 -4.05 -5.28
C SER A 123 -30.90 -5.41 -4.64
N PRO A 124 -31.69 -5.44 -3.56
CA PRO A 124 -32.25 -6.69 -3.05
C PRO A 124 -33.04 -7.40 -4.16
N LYS A 125 -32.92 -8.72 -4.22
CA LYS A 125 -33.90 -9.54 -4.92
C LYS A 125 -35.08 -9.82 -4.01
#